data_AF-A0A7W8NQ44-F1
#
_entry.id   AF-A0A7W8NQ44-F1
#
_cell.length_a   1.000
_cell.length_b   1.000
_cell.length_c   1.000
_cell.angle_alpha   90.00
_cell.angle_beta   90.00
_cell.angle_gamma   90.00
#
_symmetry.space_group_name_H-M   'P 1'
#
loop_
_entity.id
_entity.type
_entity.pdbx_description
1 polymer ?
#
loop_
_entity_poly.entity_id
_entity_poly.type
_entity_poly.pdbx_seq_one_letter_code
_entity_poly.pdbx_strand_id
1 'polypeptide(L)' 'MIQEDVLPAAKDAGLIAAAQRVEHYEIAGYGTVVRYAEVLGLQEHATLLRTTEQEERDTELALTSASNTIDQDAARA' A
#
# COMPACT_ATOMS: atom_id res chain seq x y z
N MET A 1 -22.46 9.63 5.79
CA MET A 1 -22.21 8.51 6.71
C MET A 1 -22.55 7.24 5.96
N ILE A 2 -21.58 6.36 5.74
CA ILE A 2 -21.83 5.04 5.14
C ILE A 2 -22.71 4.29 6.14
N GLN A 3 -23.92 3.92 5.73
CA GLN A 3 -24.86 3.19 6.57
C GLN A 3 -24.27 1.81 6.91
N GLU A 4 -24.30 1.47 8.21
CA GLU A 4 -23.74 0.27 8.81
C GLU A 4 -24.58 -0.98 8.50
N ASP A 5 -24.59 -1.42 7.25
CA ASP A 5 -25.04 -2.78 6.87
C ASP A 5 -24.16 -3.33 5.73
N VAL A 6 -22.85 -3.08 5.84
CA VAL A 6 -21.86 -3.70 4.94
C VAL A 6 -21.43 -5.01 5.57
N LEU A 7 -21.68 -6.12 4.87
CA LEU A 7 -21.23 -7.45 5.28
C LEU A 7 -19.74 -7.40 5.64
N PRO A 8 -19.28 -8.05 6.74
CA PRO A 8 -17.93 -7.88 7.27
C PRO A 8 -16.83 -7.99 6.20
N ALA A 9 -16.95 -8.95 5.28
CA ALA A 9 -16.01 -9.13 4.17
C ALA A 9 -15.98 -7.95 3.19
N ALA A 10 -17.12 -7.34 2.86
CA ALA A 10 -17.17 -6.17 1.98
C ALA A 10 -16.59 -4.91 2.65
N LYS A 11 -16.69 -4.80 3.98
CA LYS A 11 -16.03 -3.74 4.75
C LYS A 11 -14.52 -3.92 4.74
N ASP A 12 -14.03 -5.14 4.98
CA ASP A 12 -12.60 -5.44 4.98
C ASP A 12 -11.99 -5.27 3.58
N ALA A 13 -12.69 -5.68 2.52
CA ALA A 13 -12.28 -5.42 1.14
C ALA A 13 -12.12 -3.91 0.86
N GLY A 14 -13.08 -3.10 1.34
CA GLY A 14 -13.00 -1.63 1.22
C GLY A 14 -11.84 -1.02 1.99
N LEU A 15 -11.51 -1.54 3.17
CA LEU A 15 -10.37 -1.10 3.97
C LEU A 15 -9.04 -1.47 3.30
N ILE A 16 -8.92 -2.70 2.78
CA ILE A 16 -7.72 -3.15 2.06
C ILE A 16 -7.50 -2.29 0.80
N ALA A 17 -8.56 -2.05 0.02
CA ALA A 17 -8.47 -1.20 -1.17
C ALA A 17 -8.04 0.24 -0.81
N ALA A 18 -8.51 0.78 0.33
CA ALA A 18 -8.06 2.08 0.81
C ALA A 18 -6.58 2.07 1.22
N ALA A 19 -6.12 1.03 1.92
CA ALA A 19 -4.73 0.86 2.31
C ALA A 19 -3.80 0.74 1.10
N GLN A 20 -4.13 -0.12 0.12
CA GLN A 20 -3.33 -0.27 -1.11
C GLN A 20 -3.14 1.06 -1.86
N ARG A 21 -4.14 1.95 -1.83
CA ARG A 21 -4.02 3.29 -2.43
C ARG A 21 -3.04 4.19 -1.69
N VAL A 22 -2.94 4.05 -0.37
CA VAL A 22 -1.95 4.75 0.46
C VAL A 22 -0.56 4.22 0.12
N GLU A 23 -0.37 2.90 0.12
CA GLU A 23 0.91 2.28 -0.25
C GLU A 23 1.39 2.72 -1.65
N HIS A 24 0.49 2.75 -2.64
CA HIS A 24 0.84 3.22 -3.99
C HIS A 24 1.27 4.69 -4.03
N TYR A 25 0.67 5.54 -3.20
CA TYR A 25 1.07 6.94 -3.07
C TYR A 25 2.47 7.05 -2.45
N GLU A 26 2.75 6.27 -1.42
CA GLU A 26 4.03 6.24 -0.73
C GLU A 26 5.14 5.69 -1.62
N ILE A 27 4.91 4.57 -2.32
CA ILE A 27 5.87 4.01 -3.29
C ILE A 27 6.24 5.04 -4.37
N ALA A 28 5.26 5.77 -4.91
CA ALA A 28 5.52 6.83 -5.89
C ALA A 28 6.31 8.00 -5.29
N GLY A 29 5.98 8.38 -4.04
CA GLY A 29 6.69 9.41 -3.29
C GLY A 29 8.15 9.04 -3.01
N TYR A 30 8.37 7.88 -2.39
CA TYR A 30 9.69 7.35 -2.05
C TYR A 30 10.56 7.18 -3.29
N GLY A 31 10.04 6.58 -4.37
CA GLY A 31 10.80 6.45 -5.61
C GLY A 31 11.26 7.80 -6.18
N THR A 32 10.45 8.85 -6.02
CA THR A 32 10.82 10.22 -6.45
C THR A 32 11.94 10.80 -5.57
N VAL A 33 11.83 10.70 -4.25
CA VAL A 33 12.83 11.30 -3.34
C VAL A 33 14.14 10.51 -3.29
N VAL A 34 14.11 9.19 -3.51
CA VAL A 34 15.31 8.38 -3.73
C VAL A 34 16.09 8.92 -4.93
N ARG A 35 15.40 9.15 -6.06
CA ARG A 35 16.04 9.70 -7.26
C ARG A 35 16.63 11.08 -7.01
N TYR A 36 15.95 11.94 -6.25
CA TYR A 36 16.49 13.26 -5.88
C TYR A 36 17.75 13.15 -5.02
N ALA A 37 17.74 12.27 -4.01
CA ALA A 37 18.90 12.04 -3.15
C ALA A 37 20.12 11.56 -3.98
N GLU A 38 19.92 10.67 -4.95
CA GLU A 38 20.97 10.22 -5.86
C GLU A 38 21.56 11.37 -6.71
N VAL A 39 20.71 12.23 -7.28
CA VAL A 39 21.16 13.40 -8.07
C VAL A 39 21.97 14.37 -7.22
N LEU A 40 21.58 14.56 -5.95
CA LEU A 40 22.24 15.46 -5.02
C LEU A 40 23.49 14.86 -4.37
N GLY A 41 23.84 13.61 -4.67
CA GLY A 41 25.00 12.92 -4.07
C GLY A 41 24.77 12.47 -2.62
N LEU A 42 23.53 12.45 -2.15
CA LEU A 42 23.11 12.11 -0.79
C LEU A 42 22.90 10.60 -0.62
N GLN A 43 23.95 9.80 -0.80
CA GLN A 43 23.82 8.34 -0.95
C GLN A 43 23.32 7.59 0.30
N GLU A 44 23.68 8.06 1.50
CA GLU A 44 23.17 7.47 2.75
C GLU A 44 21.65 7.67 2.85
N HIS A 45 21.15 8.85 2.48
CA HIS A 45 19.73 9.14 2.43
C HIS A 45 19.02 8.33 1.34
N ALA A 46 19.61 8.22 0.15
CA ALA A 46 19.05 7.39 -0.93
C ALA A 46 18.89 5.93 -0.49
N THR A 47 19.88 5.39 0.23
CA THR A 47 19.83 4.03 0.78
C THR A 47 18.68 3.88 1.77
N LEU A 48 18.58 4.78 2.75
CA LEU A 48 17.52 4.74 3.76
C LEU A 48 16.12 4.86 3.13
N LEU A 49 15.94 5.81 2.21
CA LEU A 49 14.67 6.02 1.52
C LEU A 49 14.28 4.83 0.65
N ARG A 50 15.25 4.15 0.05
CA ARG A 50 15.03 2.93 -0.74
C ARG A 50 14.67 1.74 0.14
N THR A 51 15.19 1.66 1.36
CA THR A 51 14.74 0.67 2.35
C THR A 51 13.26 0.88 2.65
N THR A 52 12.83 2.11 2.95
CA THR A 52 11.40 2.37 3.20
C THR A 52 10.54 2.12 1.96
N GLU A 53 10.99 2.52 0.75
CA GLU A 53 10.29 2.18 -0.49
C GLU A 53 10.04 0.67 -0.62
N GLN A 54 11.02 -0.16 -0.24
CA GLN A 54 10.90 -1.60 -0.29
C GLN A 54 9.93 -2.15 0.76
N GLU A 55 9.94 -1.59 1.97
CA GLU A 55 8.97 -1.94 3.03
C GLU A 55 7.53 -1.67 2.57
N GLU A 56 7.26 -0.54 1.92
CA GLU A 56 5.90 -0.25 1.39
C GLU A 56 5.51 -1.19 0.25
N ARG A 57 6.46 -1.59 -0.59
CA ARG A 57 6.21 -2.61 -1.63
C ARG A 57 5.86 -3.97 -1.02
N ASP A 58 6.56 -4.36 0.04
CA ASP A 58 6.30 -5.62 0.74
C ASP A 58 4.92 -5.57 1.44
N THR A 59 4.54 -4.42 2.00
CA THR A 59 3.22 -4.17 2.57
C THR A 59 2.11 -4.24 1.51
N GLU A 60 2.31 -3.64 0.33
CA GLU A 60 1.38 -3.74 -0.80
C GLU A 60 1.15 -5.20 -1.21
N LEU A 61 2.22 -5.99 -1.32
CA LEU A 61 2.12 -7.41 -1.65
C LEU A 61 1.36 -8.20 -0.56
N ALA A 62 1.56 -7.88 0.71
CA ALA A 62 0.82 -8.49 1.80
C ALA A 62 -0.68 -8.14 1.76
N LEU A 63 -1.03 -6.89 1.46
CA LEU A 63 -2.41 -6.44 1.28
C LEU A 63 -3.07 -7.12 0.08
N THR A 64 -2.36 -7.23 -1.04
CA THR A 64 -2.81 -7.95 -2.24
C THR A 64 -3.04 -9.44 -1.96
N SER A 65 -2.17 -10.07 -1.16
CA SER A 65 -2.37 -11.45 -0.71
C SER A 65 -3.62 -11.58 0.18
N ALA A 66 -3.85 -10.64 1.11
CA ALA A 66 -5.03 -10.63 1.97
C ALA A 66 -6.33 -10.41 1.18
N SER A 67 -6.31 -9.54 0.17
CA SER A 67 -7.49 -9.25 -0.66
C SER A 67 -7.97 -10.50 -1.39
N ASN A 68 -7.09 -11.37 -1.88
CA ASN A 68 -7.48 -12.58 -2.62
C ASN A 68 -8.51 -13.46 -1.91
N THR A 69 -8.45 -13.55 -0.57
CA THR A 69 -9.41 -14.33 0.22
C THR A 69 -10.66 -13.50 0.52
N ILE A 70 -10.46 -12.25 0.94
CA ILE A 70 -11.54 -11.36 1.38
C ILE A 70 -12.44 -10.94 0.21
N ASP A 71 -11.89 -10.74 -0.99
CA ASP A 71 -12.63 -10.39 -2.20
C ASP A 71 -13.53 -11.56 -2.66
N GLN A 72 -13.08 -12.80 -2.49
CA GLN A 72 -13.92 -13.98 -2.78
C GLN A 72 -15.08 -14.11 -1.80
N ASP A 73 -14.84 -13.83 -0.53
CA ASP A 73 -15.88 -13.84 0.50
C ASP A 73 -16.86 -12.67 0.31
N ALA A 74 -16.36 -11.48 -0.03
CA ALA A 74 -17.18 -10.31 -0.33
C ALA A 74 -18.04 -10.50 -1.59
N ALA A 75 -17.54 -11.18 -2.62
CA ALA A 75 -18.30 -11.46 -3.84
C ALA A 75 -19.45 -12.47 -3.65
N ARG A 76 -19.43 -13.24 -2.55
CA ARG A 76 -20.45 -14.25 -2.19
C ARG A 76 -21.46 -13.74 -1.17
N ALA A 77 -21.23 -12.55 -0.61
CA ALA A 77 -22.00 -11.92 0.45
C ALA A 77 -23.12 -11.06 -0.16
#